data_AF-A0A418VAY3-F1
#
_entry.id   AF-A0A418VAY3-F1
#
_cell.length_a   1.000
_cell.length_b   1.000
_cell.length_c   1.000
_cell.angle_alpha   90.00
_cell.angle_beta   90.00
_cell.angle_gamma   90.00
#
_symmetry.space_group_name_H-M   'P 1'
#
loop_
_entity.id
_entity.type
_entity.pdbx_description
1 polymer ?
#
loop_
_entity_poly.entity_id
_entity_poly.type
_entity_poly.pdbx_seq_one_letter_code
_entity_poly.pdbx_strand_id
1 'polypeptide(L)'
;MTGRKFTVQGTNNGFTCGHCGAEVRPLANGSVRNHCPVCLHSKHVDLQPGDRACTCHGDMVPVGVEQSGKKGWIIVHRCARCGFEGRNKAALDDPEQPDDWDALIKLSRPKL
;
A
#
# COMPACT_ATOMS: atom_id res chain seq x y z
N MET A 1 8.62 -24.83 4.07
CA MET A 1 8.38 -23.42 3.70
C MET A 1 6.91 -23.11 3.95
N THR A 2 6.59 -22.53 5.09
CA THR A 2 5.22 -22.07 5.38
C THR A 2 4.91 -20.89 4.47
N GLY A 3 3.90 -21.03 3.62
CA GLY A 3 3.51 -19.98 2.66
C GLY A 3 3.01 -18.70 3.36
N ARG A 4 2.94 -17.59 2.62
CA ARG A 4 2.34 -16.34 3.11
C ARG A 4 0.89 -16.59 3.49
N LYS A 5 0.53 -16.24 4.73
CA LYS A 5 -0.86 -16.27 5.21
C LYS A 5 -1.46 -14.88 5.02
N PHE A 6 -2.64 -14.82 4.40
CA PHE A 6 -3.36 -13.58 4.17
C PHE A 6 -4.56 -13.50 5.13
N THR A 7 -4.70 -12.37 5.81
CA THR A 7 -5.84 -12.07 6.68
C THR A 7 -6.63 -10.91 6.07
N VAL A 8 -7.84 -11.18 5.58
CA VAL A 8 -8.66 -10.20 4.83
C VAL A 8 -9.97 -9.85 5.55
N GLN A 9 -10.49 -10.75 6.39
CA GLN A 9 -11.79 -10.57 7.02
C GLN A 9 -11.74 -9.45 8.06
N GLY A 10 -12.57 -8.42 7.89
CA GLY A 10 -12.69 -7.28 8.79
C GLY A 10 -11.55 -6.25 8.71
N THR A 11 -10.68 -6.34 7.69
CA THR A 11 -9.52 -5.44 7.56
C THR A 11 -9.66 -4.35 6.49
N ASN A 12 -10.69 -4.41 5.64
CA ASN A 12 -11.03 -3.34 4.70
C ASN A 12 -11.74 -2.18 5.43
N ASN A 13 -10.95 -1.37 6.13
CA ASN A 13 -11.42 -0.22 6.90
C ASN A 13 -10.78 1.06 6.37
N GLY A 14 -11.50 2.17 6.50
CA GLY A 14 -10.93 3.49 6.24
C GLY A 14 -9.87 3.89 7.28
N PHE A 15 -9.03 4.85 6.93
CA PHE A 15 -8.00 5.39 7.83
C PHE A 15 -7.56 6.79 7.41
N THR A 16 -7.05 7.58 8.35
CA THR A 16 -6.34 8.83 8.06
C THR A 16 -4.89 8.54 7.71
N CYS A 17 -4.39 9.07 6.58
CA CYS A 17 -3.01 8.89 6.18
C CYS A 17 -2.05 9.58 7.17
N GLY A 18 -1.12 8.83 7.75
CA GLY A 18 -0.12 9.39 8.67
C GLY A 18 0.95 10.27 8.02
N HIS A 19 1.05 10.29 6.69
CA HIS A 19 2.01 11.11 5.96
C HIS A 19 1.42 12.44 5.46
N CYS A 20 0.30 12.39 4.71
CA CYS A 20 -0.31 13.58 4.11
C CYS A 20 -1.62 14.03 4.77
N GLY A 21 -2.17 13.27 5.73
CA GLY A 21 -3.42 13.60 6.42
C GLY A 21 -4.71 13.31 5.64
N ALA A 22 -4.63 12.79 4.41
CA ALA A 22 -5.83 12.47 3.64
C ALA A 22 -6.67 11.34 4.28
N GLU A 23 -8.00 11.49 4.25
CA GLU A 23 -8.94 10.43 4.64
C GLU A 23 -9.03 9.36 3.55
N VAL A 24 -8.78 8.11 3.93
CA VAL A 24 -8.76 6.95 3.04
C VAL A 24 -10.00 6.12 3.29
N ARG A 25 -10.75 5.84 2.23
CA ARG A 25 -11.96 5.00 2.27
C ARG A 25 -11.59 3.51 2.14
N PRO A 26 -12.42 2.60 2.67
CA PRO A 26 -12.32 1.18 2.30
C PRO A 26 -12.56 1.01 0.79
N LEU A 27 -11.96 -0.01 0.18
CA LEU A 27 -12.17 -0.29 -1.24
C LEU A 27 -13.58 -0.83 -1.50
N ALA A 28 -14.23 -0.36 -2.56
CA ALA A 28 -15.62 -0.72 -2.88
C ALA A 28 -15.79 -2.22 -3.23
N ASN A 29 -14.73 -2.85 -3.75
CA ASN A 29 -14.75 -4.27 -4.13
C ASN A 29 -14.51 -5.24 -2.96
N GLY A 30 -14.39 -4.73 -1.72
CA GLY A 30 -14.16 -5.54 -0.52
C GLY A 30 -12.72 -6.04 -0.32
N SER A 31 -11.80 -5.79 -1.25
CA SER A 31 -10.37 -6.04 -1.06
C SER A 31 -9.74 -4.99 -0.14
N VAL A 32 -8.46 -5.14 0.21
CA VAL A 32 -7.80 -4.30 1.22
C VAL A 32 -6.72 -3.45 0.58
N ARG A 33 -6.74 -2.16 0.88
CA ARG A 33 -5.68 -1.20 0.53
C ARG A 33 -4.89 -0.86 1.79
N ASN A 34 -3.56 -0.93 1.69
CA ASN A 34 -2.65 -0.60 2.80
C ASN A 34 -1.92 0.74 2.61
N HIS A 35 -2.15 1.46 1.51
CA HIS A 35 -1.52 2.73 1.19
C HIS A 35 -2.55 3.84 0.98
N CYS A 36 -2.14 5.09 1.14
CA CYS A 36 -2.96 6.23 0.82
C CYS A 36 -3.06 6.39 -0.70
N PRO A 37 -4.25 6.58 -1.30
CA PRO A 37 -4.38 6.76 -2.74
C PRO A 37 -3.78 8.08 -3.23
N VAL A 38 -3.63 9.10 -2.37
CA VAL A 38 -3.13 10.43 -2.74
C VAL A 38 -1.60 10.47 -2.78
N CYS A 39 -0.93 9.99 -1.73
CA CYS A 39 0.53 10.07 -1.62
C CYS A 39 1.23 8.71 -1.76
N LEU A 40 0.48 7.61 -1.80
CA LEU A 40 0.97 6.24 -1.91
C LEU A 40 1.79 5.76 -0.71
N HIS A 41 1.95 6.56 0.36
CA HIS A 41 2.56 6.12 1.61
C HIS A 41 1.67 5.10 2.35
N SER A 42 2.32 4.20 3.07
CA SER A 42 1.70 3.17 3.89
C SER A 42 2.21 3.27 5.34
N LYS A 43 1.77 2.36 6.22
CA LYS A 43 2.30 2.21 7.58
C LYS A 43 2.73 0.78 7.81
N HIS A 44 3.92 0.59 8.39
CA HIS A 44 4.46 -0.74 8.67
C HIS A 44 3.75 -1.35 9.88
N VAL A 45 2.63 -2.02 9.63
CA VAL A 45 1.80 -2.67 10.66
C VAL A 45 1.72 -4.18 10.51
N ASP A 46 2.13 -4.77 9.38
CA ASP A 46 1.97 -6.21 9.12
C ASP A 46 3.29 -6.98 9.27
N LEU A 47 3.26 -8.14 9.95
CA LEU A 47 4.31 -9.17 9.84
C LEU A 47 3.96 -10.19 8.75
N GLN A 48 2.67 -10.52 8.64
CA GLN A 48 2.03 -11.20 7.53
C GLN A 48 0.92 -10.31 6.95
N PRO A 49 0.63 -10.39 5.64
CA PRO A 49 -0.38 -9.54 5.02
C PRO A 49 -1.73 -9.51 5.77
N GLY A 50 -2.07 -8.34 6.32
CA GLY A 50 -3.31 -8.06 7.03
C GLY A 50 -3.37 -8.48 8.51
N ASP A 51 -2.29 -8.98 9.11
CA ASP A 51 -2.28 -9.39 10.52
C ASP A 51 -2.16 -8.23 11.52
N ARG A 52 -1.72 -7.06 11.05
CA ARG A 52 -1.45 -5.87 11.87
C ARG A 52 -0.58 -6.15 13.11
N ALA A 53 0.29 -7.15 13.06
CA ALA A 53 1.08 -7.61 14.20
C ALA A 53 2.47 -6.94 14.34
N CYS A 54 2.90 -6.14 13.36
CA CYS A 54 4.20 -5.48 13.37
C CYS A 54 4.19 -4.22 14.22
N THR A 55 5.02 -4.20 15.27
CA THR A 55 5.16 -3.07 16.20
C THR A 55 6.07 -1.94 15.69
N CYS A 56 6.60 -2.06 14.47
CA CYS A 56 7.47 -1.05 13.88
C CYS A 56 6.74 0.28 13.68
N HIS A 57 5.52 0.24 13.12
CA HIS A 57 4.67 1.40 12.87
C HIS A 57 5.31 2.54 12.05
N GLY A 58 6.47 2.30 11.44
CA GLY A 58 7.20 3.28 10.65
C GLY A 58 6.47 3.62 9.36
N ASP A 59 6.71 4.82 8.86
CA ASP A 59 6.24 5.25 7.54
C ASP A 59 6.82 4.32 6.46
N MET A 60 5.95 3.78 5.62
CA MET A 60 6.32 2.95 4.49
C MET A 60 6.32 3.83 3.25
N VAL A 61 7.51 4.35 2.91
CA VAL A 61 7.72 5.29 1.82
C VAL A 61 7.60 4.54 0.49
N PRO A 62 6.80 5.01 -0.48
CA PRO A 62 6.78 4.42 -1.80
C PRO A 62 8.11 4.76 -2.50
N VAL A 63 8.87 3.74 -2.89
CA VAL A 63 10.22 3.91 -3.46
C VAL A 63 10.30 3.58 -4.94
N GLY A 64 9.25 2.97 -5.49
CA GLY A 64 9.14 2.64 -6.91
C GLY A 64 7.85 1.88 -7.23
N VAL A 65 7.70 1.51 -8.49
CA VAL A 65 6.59 0.69 -8.98
C VAL A 65 7.07 -0.38 -9.94
N GLU A 66 6.34 -1.49 -10.01
CA GLU A 66 6.57 -2.59 -10.93
C GLU A 66 5.27 -2.93 -11.68
N GLN A 67 5.40 -3.41 -12.92
CA GLN A 67 4.28 -3.90 -13.73
C GLN A 67 4.20 -5.43 -13.66
N SER A 68 2.99 -5.94 -13.42
CA SER A 68 2.70 -7.37 -13.44
C SER A 68 1.56 -7.66 -14.39
N GLY A 69 1.75 -8.54 -15.38
CA GLY A 69 0.69 -8.89 -16.34
C GLY A 69 -0.59 -9.45 -15.69
N LYS A 70 -0.48 -10.07 -14.50
CA LYS A 70 -1.65 -10.59 -13.76
C LYS A 70 -2.22 -9.60 -12.74
N LYS A 71 -1.37 -8.77 -12.13
CA LYS A 71 -1.76 -7.94 -10.96
C LYS A 71 -1.84 -6.45 -11.27
N GLY A 72 -1.44 -6.01 -12.46
CA GLY A 72 -1.29 -4.61 -12.80
C GLY A 72 -0.10 -3.96 -12.10
N TRP A 73 -0.25 -2.70 -11.73
CA TRP A 73 0.77 -1.93 -11.03
C TRP A 73 0.95 -2.40 -9.58
N ILE A 74 2.20 -2.61 -9.18
CA ILE A 74 2.62 -2.97 -7.84
C ILE A 74 3.49 -1.84 -7.31
N ILE A 75 3.09 -1.25 -6.18
CA ILE A 75 3.87 -0.23 -5.48
C ILE A 75 4.88 -0.95 -4.58
N VAL A 76 6.13 -0.52 -4.66
CA VAL A 76 7.21 -0.98 -3.79
C VAL A 76 7.39 0.05 -2.68
N HIS A 77 7.32 -0.41 -1.43
CA HIS A 77 7.46 0.42 -0.25
C HIS A 77 8.70 0.03 0.54
N ARG A 78 9.35 1.02 1.16
CA ARG A 78 10.45 0.81 2.11
C ARG A 78 10.14 1.51 3.42
N CYS A 79 10.24 0.77 4.53
CA CYS A 79 10.05 1.34 5.86
C CYS A 79 11.19 2.31 6.18
N ALA A 80 10.86 3.57 6.45
CA ALA A 80 11.84 4.58 6.85
C ALA A 80 12.51 4.26 8.20
N ARG A 81 11.88 3.44 9.05
CA ARG A 81 12.38 3.10 10.40
C ARG A 81 13.30 1.88 10.42
N CYS A 82 12.92 0.79 9.75
CA CYS A 82 13.66 -0.48 9.82
C CYS A 82 14.18 -0.98 8.47
N GLY A 83 13.88 -0.28 7.37
CA GLY A 83 14.33 -0.66 6.04
C GLY A 83 13.59 -1.84 5.38
N PHE A 84 12.60 -2.45 6.06
CA PHE A 84 11.76 -3.51 5.48
C PHE A 84 11.13 -3.08 4.15
N GLU A 85 11.12 -3.99 3.17
CA GLU A 85 10.50 -3.75 1.87
C GLU A 85 9.20 -4.54 1.70
N GLY A 86 8.14 -3.82 1.36
CA GLY A 86 6.79 -4.33 1.15
C GLY A 86 6.31 -4.07 -0.28
N ARG A 87 5.31 -4.84 -0.71
CA ARG A 87 4.73 -4.73 -2.06
C ARG A 87 3.22 -4.78 -1.99
N ASN A 88 2.57 -3.77 -2.54
CA ASN A 88 1.11 -3.63 -2.53
C ASN A 88 0.58 -3.39 -3.94
N LYS A 89 -0.54 -4.04 -4.28
CA LYS A 89 -1.21 -3.81 -5.56
C LYS A 89 -1.84 -2.41 -5.55
N ALA A 90 -1.68 -1.65 -6.64
CA ALA A 90 -2.41 -0.41 -6.83
C ALA A 90 -3.91 -0.67 -7.07
N ALA A 91 -4.77 0.17 -6.50
CA ALA A 91 -6.22 0.14 -6.60
C ALA A 91 -6.70 1.22 -7.59
N LEU A 92 -6.27 1.13 -8.85
CA LEU A 92 -6.67 2.06 -9.93
C LEU A 92 -8.12 1.85 -10.39
N ASP A 93 -8.67 0.67 -10.11
CA ASP A 93 -10.02 0.24 -10.47
C ASP A 93 -11.06 0.53 -9.38
N ASP A 94 -10.66 1.15 -8.27
CA ASP A 94 -11.62 1.55 -7.23
C ASP A 94 -12.49 2.72 -7.74
N PRO A 95 -13.83 2.56 -7.78
CA PRO A 95 -14.72 3.57 -8.34
C PRO A 95 -14.92 4.78 -7.42
N GLU A 96 -14.59 4.68 -6.14
CA GLU A 96 -14.83 5.76 -5.16
C GLU A 96 -13.58 6.59 -4.88
N GLN A 97 -12.42 5.96 -4.76
CA GLN A 97 -11.17 6.60 -4.42
C GLN A 97 -9.99 5.83 -5.05
N PRO A 98 -9.82 5.91 -6.39
CA PRO A 98 -8.70 5.26 -7.06
C PRO A 98 -7.36 5.87 -6.62
N ASP A 99 -6.30 5.09 -6.78
CA ASP A 99 -4.94 5.62 -6.58
C ASP A 99 -4.63 6.74 -7.58
N ASP A 100 -3.92 7.77 -7.10
CA ASP A 100 -3.49 8.90 -7.91
C ASP A 100 -2.50 8.43 -9.00
N TRP A 101 -2.92 8.59 -10.25
CA TRP A 101 -2.16 8.14 -11.41
C TRP A 101 -0.85 8.92 -11.57
N ASP A 102 -0.85 10.23 -11.32
CA ASP A 102 0.34 11.05 -11.45
C ASP A 102 1.38 10.70 -10.38
N ALA A 103 0.95 10.37 -9.16
CA ALA A 103 1.81 9.86 -8.10
C ALA A 103 2.47 8.52 -8.51
N LEU A 104 1.71 7.60 -9.10
CA LEU A 104 2.24 6.33 -9.62
C LEU A 104 3.26 6.55 -10.75
N ILE A 105 2.96 7.43 -11.71
CA ILE A 105 3.88 7.74 -12.82
C ILE A 105 5.15 8.44 -12.33
N LYS A 106 5.07 9.31 -11.30
CA LYS A 106 6.27 9.91 -10.71
C LYS A 106 7.21 8.84 -10.13
N LEU A 107 6.67 7.77 -9.55
CA LEU A 107 7.45 6.65 -8.99
C LEU A 107 8.05 5.71 -10.04
N SER A 108 7.53 5.70 -11.27
CA SER A 108 8.07 4.84 -12.34
C SER A 108 9.30 5.42 -13.04
N ARG A 109 9.58 6.71 -12.81
CA ARG A 109 10.73 7.40 -13.40
C ARG A 109 12.02 6.96 -12.72
N PRO A 110 13.09 6.69 -13.47
CA PRO A 110 14.40 6.41 -12.88
C PRO A 110 14.84 7.60 -12.01
N LYS A 111 15.34 7.31 -10.82
CA LYS A 111 16.02 8.33 -10.00
C LYS A 111 17.35 8.64 -10.69
N LEU A 112 17.48 9.86 -11.21
CA LEU A 112 18.71 10.39 -11.80
C LEU A 112 19.86 10.38 -10.80
#